data_AF-A0A7U6LZT6-F1
#
_entry.id   AF-A0A7U6LZT6-F1
#
_cell.length_a   1.000
_cell.length_b   1.000
_cell.length_c   1.000
_cell.angle_alpha   90.00
_cell.angle_beta   90.00
_cell.angle_gamma   90.00
#
_symmetry.space_group_name_H-M   'P 1'
#
loop_
_entity.id
_entity.type
_entity.pdbx_description
1 polymer ?
#
loop_
_entity_poly.entity_id
_entity_poly.type
_entity_poly.pdbx_seq_one_letter_code
_entity_poly.pdbx_strand_id
1 'polypeptide(L)'
;MPSNNLNTTAEERFREAFNRLKLGRPNVLKPSALVSQNNVAKEAGCDPSALRKSRYPSLVREIQAYVDIQTNQAISKRKLAEKKRNIISRLKSKIEALTLQRDHAHCQLVTAQELIIELSDELTNLKEKLHQFVPSQPNTKK
;
A
#
# COMPACT_ATOMS: atom_id res chain seq x y z
N MET A 1 -29.13 16.30 39.28
CA MET A 1 -30.52 15.83 39.09
C MET A 1 -30.50 14.63 38.14
N PRO A 2 -30.80 13.40 38.57
CA PRO A 2 -30.91 12.27 37.65
C PRO A 2 -32.33 12.22 37.08
N SER A 3 -32.46 12.39 35.77
CA SER A 3 -33.72 12.39 35.05
C SER A 3 -34.34 10.99 35.05
N ASN A 4 -35.47 10.89 35.71
CA ASN A 4 -36.33 9.72 35.83
C ASN A 4 -36.91 9.37 34.44
N ASN A 5 -36.32 8.41 33.71
CA ASN A 5 -36.78 8.04 32.37
C ASN A 5 -37.75 6.84 32.46
N LEU A 6 -38.96 7.12 32.94
CA LEU A 6 -40.06 6.17 33.00
C LEU A 6 -40.77 6.18 31.63
N ASN A 7 -40.67 5.05 30.91
CA ASN A 7 -41.32 4.69 29.64
C ASN A 7 -40.57 4.97 28.32
N THR A 8 -39.26 4.71 28.23
CA THR A 8 -38.67 4.38 26.93
C THR A 8 -39.11 2.99 26.50
N THR A 9 -39.65 2.88 25.29
CA THR A 9 -40.07 1.58 24.75
C THR A 9 -38.85 0.67 24.55
N ALA A 10 -39.06 -0.65 24.59
CA ALA A 10 -37.96 -1.59 24.35
C ALA A 10 -37.27 -1.34 22.99
N GLU A 11 -38.03 -0.92 21.97
CA GLU A 11 -37.48 -0.56 20.66
C GLU A 11 -36.56 0.66 20.72
N GLU A 12 -36.94 1.72 21.45
CA GLU A 12 -36.11 2.93 21.62
C GLU A 12 -34.77 2.59 22.29
N ARG A 13 -34.77 1.72 23.30
CA ARG A 13 -33.53 1.27 23.96
C ARG A 13 -32.60 0.54 22.99
N PHE A 14 -33.15 -0.30 22.11
CA PHE A 14 -32.35 -0.95 21.06
C PHE A 14 -31.84 0.04 20.01
N ARG A 15 -32.64 1.06 19.66
CA ARG A 15 -32.23 2.13 18.72
C ARG A 15 -31.10 2.98 19.29
N GLU A 16 -31.20 3.37 20.56
CA GLU A 16 -30.13 4.10 21.25
C GLU A 16 -28.84 3.27 21.34
N ALA A 17 -28.95 2.00 21.73
CA ALA A 17 -27.82 1.07 21.75
C ALA A 17 -27.16 0.92 20.37
N PHE A 18 -27.97 0.83 19.31
CA PHE A 18 -27.48 0.80 17.94
C PHE A 18 -26.72 2.07 17.56
N ASN A 19 -27.24 3.25 17.90
CA ASN A 19 -26.56 4.52 17.63
C ASN A 19 -25.26 4.66 18.43
N ARG A 20 -25.22 4.23 19.69
CA ARG A 20 -23.99 4.19 20.50
C ARG A 20 -22.91 3.34 19.84
N LEU A 21 -23.27 2.17 19.33
CA LEU A 21 -22.33 1.29 18.62
C LEU A 21 -21.89 1.87 17.27
N LYS A 22 -22.79 2.53 16.51
CA LYS A 22 -22.40 3.25 15.27
C LYS A 22 -21.34 4.33 15.53
N LEU A 23 -21.44 5.01 16.67
CA LEU A 23 -20.52 6.09 17.07
C LEU A 23 -19.25 5.59 17.78
N GLY A 24 -19.11 4.28 18.01
CA GLY A 24 -17.98 3.71 18.74
C GLY A 24 -17.93 4.13 20.22
N ARG A 25 -19.07 4.50 20.80
CA ARG A 25 -19.21 4.89 22.21
C ARG A 25 -20.20 3.96 22.94
N PRO A 26 -19.92 2.64 23.00
CA PRO A 26 -20.73 1.73 23.79
C PRO A 26 -20.58 2.02 25.29
N ASN A 27 -21.67 1.83 26.03
CA ASN A 27 -21.73 1.96 27.47
C ASN A 27 -21.52 0.60 28.16
N VAL A 28 -21.96 -0.50 27.55
CA VAL A 28 -21.90 -1.85 28.14
C VAL A 28 -20.80 -2.69 27.48
N LEU A 29 -20.73 -2.63 26.15
CA LEU A 29 -19.70 -3.35 25.40
C LEU A 29 -18.37 -2.59 25.37
N LYS A 30 -17.29 -3.30 25.01
CA LYS A 30 -15.97 -2.68 24.82
C LYS A 30 -16.03 -1.67 23.66
N PRO A 31 -15.26 -0.56 23.71
CA PRO A 31 -15.24 0.46 22.65
C PRO A 31 -14.93 -0.04 21.23
N SER A 32 -14.27 -1.19 21.10
CA SER A 32 -13.95 -1.83 19.82
C SER A 32 -15.03 -2.79 19.30
N ALA A 33 -16.17 -2.90 20.00
CA ALA A 33 -17.24 -3.82 19.61
C ALA A 33 -17.86 -3.40 18.28
N LEU A 34 -17.88 -4.33 17.33
CA LEU A 34 -18.52 -4.14 16.04
C LEU A 34 -20.05 -4.09 16.22
N VAL A 35 -20.69 -3.33 15.33
CA VAL A 35 -22.15 -3.32 15.24
C VAL A 35 -22.64 -4.69 14.78
N SER A 36 -23.50 -5.32 15.56
CA SER A 36 -24.22 -6.55 15.19
C SER A 36 -25.53 -6.61 15.97
N GLN A 37 -26.52 -7.34 15.49
CA GLN A 37 -27.81 -7.50 16.18
C GLN A 37 -27.63 -7.98 17.63
N ASN A 38 -26.73 -8.95 17.85
CA ASN A 38 -26.44 -9.46 19.19
C ASN A 38 -25.77 -8.42 20.08
N ASN A 39 -24.86 -7.61 19.51
CA ASN A 39 -24.17 -6.57 20.26
C ASN A 39 -25.12 -5.42 20.59
N VAL A 40 -26.05 -5.07 19.69
CA VAL A 40 -27.10 -4.09 19.97
C VAL A 40 -27.99 -4.54 21.12
N ALA A 41 -28.36 -5.82 21.17
CA ALA A 41 -29.14 -6.38 22.27
C ALA A 41 -28.37 -6.32 23.61
N LYS A 42 -27.10 -6.74 23.62
CA LYS A 42 -26.23 -6.69 24.81
C LYS A 42 -25.99 -5.25 25.28
N GLU A 43 -25.80 -4.33 24.35
CA GLU A 43 -25.59 -2.91 24.62
C GLU A 43 -26.84 -2.22 25.18
N ALA A 44 -28.04 -2.74 24.87
CA ALA A 44 -29.29 -2.35 25.50
C ALA A 44 -29.54 -3.05 26.86
N GLY A 45 -28.59 -3.87 27.34
CA GLY A 45 -28.71 -4.62 28.60
C GLY A 45 -29.61 -5.85 28.51
N CYS A 46 -29.90 -6.35 27.30
CA CYS A 46 -30.77 -7.50 27.07
C CYS A 46 -30.00 -8.71 26.51
N ASP A 47 -30.58 -9.90 26.66
CA ASP A 47 -30.07 -11.11 26.00
C ASP A 47 -30.12 -10.97 24.46
N PRO A 48 -29.17 -11.54 23.69
CA PRO A 48 -29.21 -11.54 22.22
C PRO A 48 -30.54 -12.00 21.63
N SER A 49 -31.27 -12.88 22.32
CA SER A 49 -32.60 -13.36 21.92
C SER A 49 -33.72 -12.34 22.07
N ALA A 50 -33.48 -11.19 22.71
CA ALA A 50 -34.49 -10.16 22.93
C ALA A 50 -34.82 -9.38 21.65
N LEU A 51 -33.80 -9.09 20.83
CA LEU A 51 -33.94 -8.39 19.56
C LEU A 51 -34.20 -9.40 18.45
N ARG A 52 -35.45 -9.82 18.25
CA ARG A 52 -35.85 -10.75 17.18
C ARG A 52 -36.55 -10.04 16.04
N LYS A 53 -36.35 -10.55 14.83
CA LYS A 53 -36.98 -10.05 13.59
C LYS A 53 -38.52 -10.09 13.64
N SER A 54 -39.10 -11.02 14.37
CA SER A 54 -40.57 -11.12 14.53
C SER A 54 -41.16 -9.95 15.33
N ARG A 55 -40.41 -9.40 16.29
CA ARG A 55 -40.86 -8.28 17.13
C ARG A 55 -40.43 -6.93 16.60
N TYR A 56 -39.22 -6.84 16.03
CA TYR A 56 -38.62 -5.59 15.56
C TYR A 56 -38.09 -5.73 14.11
N PRO A 57 -38.97 -5.99 13.12
CA PRO A 57 -38.54 -6.28 11.75
C PRO A 57 -37.82 -5.11 11.07
N SER A 58 -38.27 -3.88 11.33
CA SER A 58 -37.68 -2.64 10.79
C SER A 58 -36.26 -2.42 11.32
N LEU A 59 -36.09 -2.47 12.65
CA LEU A 59 -34.81 -2.25 13.31
C LEU A 59 -33.77 -3.32 12.93
N VAL A 60 -34.16 -4.59 12.90
CA VAL A 60 -33.25 -5.67 12.49
C VAL A 60 -32.80 -5.48 11.04
N ARG A 61 -33.69 -5.06 10.14
CA ARG A 61 -33.33 -4.73 8.75
C ARG A 61 -32.33 -3.56 8.69
N GLU A 62 -32.53 -2.52 9.48
CA GLU A 62 -31.60 -1.38 9.52
C GLU A 62 -30.21 -1.79 10.02
N ILE A 63 -30.15 -2.61 11.06
CA ILE A 63 -28.89 -3.14 11.61
C ILE A 63 -28.16 -3.98 10.56
N GLN A 64 -28.87 -4.88 9.89
CA GLN A 64 -28.26 -5.72 8.85
C GLN A 64 -27.73 -4.87 7.69
N ALA A 65 -28.53 -3.92 7.19
CA ALA A 65 -28.10 -3.02 6.12
C ALA A 65 -26.85 -2.22 6.50
N TYR A 66 -26.76 -1.75 7.75
CA TYR A 66 -25.57 -1.06 8.24
C TYR A 66 -24.33 -1.97 8.26
N VAL A 67 -24.47 -3.21 8.75
CA VAL A 67 -23.38 -4.21 8.78
C VAL A 67 -22.91 -4.55 7.37
N ASP A 68 -23.83 -4.74 6.42
CA ASP A 68 -23.50 -5.05 5.03
C ASP A 68 -22.73 -3.90 4.37
N ILE A 69 -23.12 -2.65 4.62
CA ILE A 69 -22.39 -1.48 4.10
C ILE A 69 -20.98 -1.41 4.70
N GLN A 70 -20.83 -1.60 6.02
CA GLN A 70 -19.52 -1.56 6.68
C GLN A 70 -18.57 -2.65 6.18
N THR A 71 -19.06 -3.89 6.07
CA THR A 71 -18.25 -5.03 5.61
C THR A 71 -17.79 -4.83 4.16
N ASN A 72 -18.68 -4.39 3.27
CA ASN A 72 -18.34 -4.08 1.88
C ASN A 72 -17.31 -2.95 1.78
N GLN A 73 -17.43 -1.90 2.59
CA GLN A 73 -16.42 -0.83 2.64
C GLN A 73 -15.07 -1.33 3.14
N ALA A 74 -15.05 -2.18 4.18
CA ALA A 74 -13.81 -2.75 4.71
C ALA A 74 -13.11 -3.65 3.67
N ILE A 75 -13.86 -4.49 2.96
CA ILE A 75 -13.34 -5.33 1.87
C ILE A 75 -12.77 -4.46 0.75
N SER A 76 -13.49 -3.41 0.34
CA SER A 76 -13.05 -2.47 -0.69
C SER A 76 -11.73 -1.78 -0.32
N LYS A 77 -11.62 -1.26 0.92
CA LYS A 77 -10.39 -0.63 1.43
C LYS A 77 -9.22 -1.61 1.46
N ARG A 78 -9.45 -2.84 1.93
CA ARG A 78 -8.42 -3.90 1.96
C ARG A 78 -7.92 -4.24 0.56
N LYS A 79 -8.84 -4.43 -0.40
CA LYS A 79 -8.51 -4.72 -1.80
C LYS A 79 -7.71 -3.58 -2.44
N LEU A 80 -8.05 -2.33 -2.15
CA LEU A 80 -7.30 -1.16 -2.63
C LEU A 80 -5.89 -1.10 -2.04
N ALA A 81 -5.74 -1.34 -0.74
CA ALA A 81 -4.43 -1.37 -0.08
C ALA A 81 -3.53 -2.49 -0.64
N GLU A 82 -4.11 -3.65 -0.90
CA GLU A 82 -3.40 -4.78 -1.51
C GLU A 82 -2.93 -4.46 -2.94
N LYS A 83 -3.81 -3.89 -3.78
CA LYS A 83 -3.42 -3.42 -5.12
C LYS A 83 -2.26 -2.42 -5.06
N LYS A 84 -2.32 -1.44 -4.14
CA LYS A 84 -1.24 -0.45 -3.96
C LYS A 84 0.08 -1.13 -3.57
N ARG A 85 0.06 -2.09 -2.64
CA ARG A 85 1.27 -2.85 -2.24
C ARG A 85 1.88 -3.61 -3.41
N ASN A 86 1.05 -4.27 -4.22
CA ASN A 86 1.53 -5.03 -5.38
C ASN A 86 2.16 -4.10 -6.43
N ILE A 87 1.56 -2.93 -6.69
CA ILE A 87 2.13 -1.92 -7.59
C ILE A 87 3.48 -1.42 -7.07
N ILE A 88 3.57 -1.09 -5.78
CA ILE A 88 4.82 -0.61 -5.17
C ILE A 88 5.92 -1.66 -5.27
N SER A 89 5.62 -2.93 -4.92
CA SER A 89 6.58 -4.02 -5.03
C SER A 89 7.06 -4.21 -6.47
N ARG A 90 6.15 -4.21 -7.45
CA ARG A 90 6.51 -4.30 -8.87
C ARG A 90 7.39 -3.15 -9.34
N LEU A 91 7.09 -1.92 -8.91
CA LEU A 91 7.90 -0.74 -9.27
C LEU A 91 9.30 -0.81 -8.64
N LYS A 92 9.42 -1.25 -7.39
CA LYS A 92 10.72 -1.45 -6.73
C LYS A 92 11.58 -2.46 -7.47
N SER A 93 11.04 -3.64 -7.78
CA SER A 93 11.78 -4.65 -8.55
C SER A 93 12.18 -4.15 -9.94
N LYS A 94 11.36 -3.32 -10.59
CA LYS A 94 11.71 -2.69 -11.87
C LYS A 94 12.87 -1.70 -11.71
N ILE A 95 12.87 -0.87 -10.66
CA ILE A 95 13.96 0.07 -10.38
C ILE A 95 15.25 -0.68 -10.10
N GLU A 96 15.21 -1.74 -9.29
CA GLU A 96 16.38 -2.59 -9.01
C GLU A 96 16.95 -3.20 -10.29
N ALA A 97 16.10 -3.78 -11.15
CA ALA A 97 16.53 -4.34 -12.42
C ALA A 97 17.17 -3.29 -13.35
N LEU A 98 16.57 -2.10 -13.46
CA LEU A 98 17.13 -1.00 -14.26
C LEU A 98 18.45 -0.49 -13.68
N THR A 99 18.59 -0.48 -12.35
CA THR A 99 19.83 -0.08 -11.68
C THR A 99 20.96 -1.05 -12.01
N LEU A 100 20.70 -2.36 -11.90
CA LEU A 100 21.67 -3.40 -12.27
C LEU A 100 22.08 -3.32 -13.74
N GLN A 101 21.12 -3.10 -14.64
CA GLN A 101 21.42 -2.94 -16.07
C GLN A 101 22.28 -1.71 -16.35
N ARG A 102 21.97 -0.58 -15.70
CA ARG A 102 22.75 0.65 -15.80
C ARG A 102 24.17 0.46 -15.27
N ASP A 103 24.32 -0.21 -14.14
CA ASP A 103 25.63 -0.42 -13.51
C ASP A 103 26.49 -1.34 -14.38
N HIS A 104 25.90 -2.41 -14.94
CA HIS A 104 26.58 -3.28 -15.90
C HIS A 104 27.05 -2.52 -17.14
N ALA A 105 26.19 -1.69 -17.74
CA ALA A 105 26.54 -0.88 -18.89
C ALA A 105 27.66 0.13 -18.58
N HIS A 106 27.65 0.75 -17.39
CA HIS A 106 28.74 1.63 -16.96
C HIS A 106 30.06 0.89 -16.78
N CYS A 107 30.05 -0.30 -16.18
CA CYS A 107 31.27 -1.11 -16.07
C CYS A 107 31.86 -1.40 -17.46
N GLN A 108 31.03 -1.81 -18.42
CA GLN A 108 31.48 -2.06 -19.80
C GLN A 108 32.05 -0.80 -20.45
N LEU A 109 31.42 0.35 -20.23
CA LEU A 109 31.87 1.63 -20.79
C LEU A 109 33.23 2.03 -20.21
N VAL A 110 33.41 1.93 -18.89
CA VAL A 110 34.68 2.21 -18.22
C VAL A 110 35.79 1.30 -18.73
N THR A 111 35.54 0.00 -18.82
CA THR A 111 36.53 -0.95 -19.37
C THR A 111 36.88 -0.63 -20.83
N ALA A 112 35.91 -0.25 -21.65
CA ALA A 112 36.18 0.16 -23.02
C ALA A 112 37.02 1.46 -23.08
N GLN A 113 36.78 2.41 -22.18
CA GLN A 113 37.58 3.64 -22.09
C GLN A 113 39.03 3.36 -21.67
N GLU A 114 39.23 2.48 -20.68
CA GLU A 114 40.57 2.03 -20.27
C GLU A 114 41.33 1.41 -21.45
N LEU A 115 40.69 0.49 -22.18
CA LEU A 115 41.29 -0.15 -23.35
C LEU A 115 41.63 0.85 -24.47
N ILE A 116 40.78 1.85 -24.69
CA ILE A 116 41.05 2.91 -25.68
C ILE A 116 42.30 3.70 -25.30
N ILE A 117 42.48 4.00 -24.01
CA ILE A 117 43.66 4.71 -23.51
C ILE A 117 44.91 3.85 -23.73
N GLU A 118 44.88 2.59 -23.28
CA GLU A 118 46.00 1.64 -23.44
C GLU A 118 46.41 1.51 -24.90
N LEU A 119 45.45 1.26 -25.81
CA LEU A 119 45.73 1.13 -27.24
C LEU A 119 46.22 2.44 -27.87
N SER A 120 45.76 3.59 -27.37
CA SER A 120 46.24 4.90 -27.84
C SER A 120 47.70 5.13 -27.45
N ASP A 121 48.08 4.75 -26.23
CA ASP A 121 49.45 4.83 -25.74
C ASP A 121 50.39 3.84 -26.46
N GLU A 122 49.92 2.64 -26.76
CA GLU A 122 50.68 1.69 -27.58
C GLU A 122 50.89 2.22 -29.00
N LEU A 123 49.85 2.81 -29.61
CA LEU A 123 49.93 3.40 -30.94
C LEU A 123 50.90 4.58 -31.00
N THR A 124 50.92 5.46 -30.00
CA THR A 124 51.89 6.57 -29.94
C THR A 124 53.31 6.05 -29.80
N ASN A 125 53.54 5.10 -28.87
CA ASN A 125 54.84 4.47 -28.67
C ASN A 125 55.35 3.77 -29.95
N LEU A 126 54.48 3.04 -30.66
CA LEU A 126 54.83 2.39 -31.93
C LEU A 126 55.16 3.40 -33.02
N LYS A 127 54.39 4.48 -33.14
CA LYS A 127 54.65 5.56 -34.10
C LYS A 127 56.00 6.23 -33.83
N GLU A 128 56.33 6.50 -32.57
CA GLU A 128 57.63 7.08 -32.18
C GLU A 128 58.80 6.15 -32.55
N LYS A 129 58.71 4.86 -32.23
CA LYS A 129 59.71 3.88 -32.65
C LYS A 129 59.87 3.85 -34.16
N LEU A 130 58.76 3.84 -34.91
CA LEU A 130 58.79 3.83 -36.37
C LEU A 130 59.47 5.11 -36.92
N HIS A 131 59.17 6.27 -36.35
CA HIS A 131 59.81 7.54 -36.71
C HIS A 131 61.32 7.55 -36.42
N GLN A 132 61.79 6.81 -35.40
CA GLN A 132 63.23 6.61 -35.16
C GLN A 132 63.89 5.72 -36.22
N PHE A 133 63.16 4.78 -36.81
CA PHE A 133 63.68 3.85 -37.84
C PHE A 133 63.50 4.35 -39.29
N VAL A 134 62.60 5.30 -39.53
CA VAL A 134 62.48 5.99 -40.82
C VAL A 134 63.24 7.33 -40.69
N PRO A 135 64.55 7.38 -41.02
CA PRO A 135 65.22 8.67 -41.12
C PRO A 135 64.48 9.48 -42.18
N SER A 136 64.10 10.70 -41.80
CA SER A 136 63.52 11.73 -42.66
C SER A 136 63.95 11.54 -44.12
N GLN A 137 63.03 11.06 -44.97
CA GLN A 137 63.26 11.02 -46.41
C GLN A 137 63.59 12.46 -46.83
N PRO A 138 64.82 12.74 -47.29
CA PRO A 138 65.17 14.09 -47.68
C PRO A 138 64.29 14.48 -48.86
N ASN A 139 63.54 15.55 -48.64
CA ASN A 139 62.75 16.33 -49.57
C ASN A 139 63.36 16.32 -51.00
N THR A 140 62.89 15.46 -51.89
CA THR A 140 63.23 15.56 -53.32
C THR A 140 62.32 16.58 -53.96
N LYS A 141 62.72 17.86 -53.86
CA LYS A 141 62.25 18.90 -54.78
C LYS A 141 62.79 18.60 -56.18
N LYS A 142 61.89 18.55 -57.17
CA LYS A 142 62.18 18.83 -58.58
C LYS A 142 61.14 19.83 -59.06
#